data_AF-A0A8H7UV88-F1
#
_entry.id   AF-A0A8H7UV88-F1
#
_cell.length_a   1.000
_cell.length_b   1.000
_cell.length_c   1.000
_cell.angle_alpha   90.00
_cell.angle_beta   90.00
_cell.angle_gamma   90.00
#
_symmetry.space_group_name_H-M   'P 1'
#
loop_
_entity.id
_entity.type
_entity.pdbx_description
1 polymer ?
#
loop_
_entity_poly.entity_id
_entity_poly.type
_entity_poly.pdbx_seq_one_letter_code
_entity_poly.pdbx_strand_id
1 'polypeptide(L)' 'MAEGLRTDPAIERWATLRENTHLYYAWNKRNTRRSLFWGIAIPVGLTILAYGTDRKWDFAAAQTAQDITPEKK' A
#
# COMPACT_ATOMS: atom_id res chain seq x y z
N MET A 1 31.45 17.92 10.79
CA MET A 1 30.36 18.66 10.14
C MET A 1 30.90 19.09 8.78
N ALA A 2 30.30 18.66 7.68
CA ALA A 2 30.88 18.81 6.34
C ALA A 2 31.23 20.29 6.05
N GLU A 3 32.52 20.55 5.83
CA GLU A 3 33.08 21.87 5.57
C GLU A 3 32.62 22.34 4.18
N GLY A 4 31.53 23.13 4.12
CA GLY A 4 31.02 23.74 2.89
C GLY A 4 29.49 23.71 2.70
N LEU A 5 28.73 22.96 3.51
CA LEU A 5 27.27 22.95 3.39
C LEU A 5 26.67 24.18 4.08
N ARG A 6 26.03 25.06 3.29
CA ARG A 6 25.21 26.14 3.83
C ARG A 6 23.89 25.56 4.33
N THR A 7 23.71 25.51 5.65
CA THR A 7 22.47 25.07 6.29
C THR A 7 21.41 26.16 6.13
N ASP A 8 20.33 25.86 5.40
CA ASP A 8 19.15 26.71 5.36
C ASP A 8 18.22 26.34 6.53
N PRO A 9 17.97 27.26 7.48
CA PRO A 9 17.08 26.97 8.62
C PRO A 9 15.66 26.59 8.20
N ALA A 10 15.19 27.00 7.02
CA ALA A 10 13.87 26.58 6.52
C ALA A 10 13.84 25.10 6.12
N ILE A 11 14.90 24.62 5.46
CA ILE A 11 15.03 23.21 5.05
C ILE A 11 15.16 22.32 6.28
N GLU A 12 15.98 22.70 7.26
CA GLU A 12 16.16 21.93 8.50
C GLU A 12 14.85 21.80 9.28
N ARG A 13 14.07 22.89 9.38
CA ARG A 13 12.75 22.85 10.03
C ARG A 13 11.76 21.95 9.30
N TRP A 14 11.75 22.01 7.97
CA TRP A 14 10.87 21.14 7.17
C TRP A 14 11.25 19.66 7.33
N ALA A 15 12.54 19.34 7.27
CA ALA A 15 13.05 17.99 7.51
C ALA A 15 12.64 17.50 8.91
N THR A 16 12.89 18.32 9.92
CA THR A 16 12.51 18.04 11.31
C THR A 16 11.00 17.80 11.48
N LEU A 17 10.14 18.60 10.82
CA LEU A 17 8.68 18.42 10.86
C LEU A 17 8.24 17.10 10.23
N ARG A 18 8.84 16.72 9.10
CA ARG A 18 8.51 15.49 8.39
C ARG A 18 8.93 14.26 9.19
N GLU A 19 10.13 14.28 9.77
CA GLU A 19 10.65 13.19 10.60
C GLU A 19 9.82 13.03 11.88
N ASN A 20 9.42 14.14 12.49
CA ASN A 20 8.63 14.17 13.72
C ASN A 20 7.11 14.21 13.49
N THR A 21 6.63 13.88 12.29
CA THR A 21 5.19 13.93 11.96
C THR A 21 4.34 13.06 12.90
N HIS A 22 4.90 11.96 13.42
CA HIS A 22 4.23 11.07 14.36
C HIS A 22 3.91 11.74 15.72
N LEU A 23 4.71 12.73 16.15
CA LEU A 23 4.46 13.48 17.39
C LEU A 23 3.23 14.38 17.29
N TYR A 24 2.92 14.86 16.09
CA TYR A 24 1.81 15.79 15.83
C TYR A 24 0.59 15.08 15.20
N TYR A 25 0.63 13.76 15.08
CA TYR A 25 -0.46 12.99 14.54
C TYR A 25 -1.63 12.91 15.53
N ALA A 26 -2.85 13.16 15.05
CA ALA A 26 -4.06 13.02 15.83
C ALA A 26 -5.09 12.12 15.13
N TRP A 27 -5.76 11.29 15.94
CA TRP A 27 -6.90 10.48 15.53
C TRP A 27 -8.16 11.34 15.44
N ASN A 28 -8.36 11.94 14.27
CA ASN A 28 -9.61 12.63 13.93
C ASN A 28 -10.40 11.81 12.91
N LYS A 29 -11.69 12.16 12.71
CA LYS A 29 -12.59 11.42 11.81
C LYS A 29 -12.01 11.21 10.40
N ARG A 30 -11.24 12.18 9.88
CA ARG A 30 -10.63 12.11 8.55
C ARG A 30 -9.45 11.13 8.53
N ASN A 31 -8.54 11.26 9.49
CA ASN A 31 -7.32 10.44 9.57
C ASN A 31 -7.68 8.99 9.88
N THR A 32 -8.55 8.75 10.87
CA THR A 32 -9.01 7.40 11.22
C THR A 32 -9.63 6.68 10.02
N ARG A 33 -10.51 7.34 9.25
CA ARG A 33 -11.10 6.75 8.05
C ARG A 33 -10.05 6.38 6.99
N ARG A 34 -9.06 7.24 6.78
CA ARG A 34 -7.98 6.99 5.80
C ARG A 34 -7.07 5.84 6.25
N SER A 35 -6.68 5.83 7.52
CA SER A 35 -5.84 4.77 8.08
C SER A 35 -6.53 3.41 8.03
N LEU A 36 -7.82 3.33 8.37
CA LEU A 36 -8.58 2.08 8.27
C LEU A 36 -8.78 1.64 6.82
N PHE A 37 -9.10 2.56 5.91
CA PHE A 37 -9.32 2.21 4.50
C PHE A 37 -8.03 1.69 3.84
N TRP A 38 -6.93 2.44 3.96
CA TRP A 38 -5.67 2.07 3.30
C TRP A 38 -4.89 1.00 4.06
N GLY A 39 -4.93 1.01 5.39
CA GLY A 39 -4.18 0.07 6.23
C GLY A 39 -4.86 -1.29 6.39
N ILE A 40 -6.19 -1.36 6.25
CA ILE A 40 -6.96 -2.59 6.49
C ILE A 40 -7.81 -2.96 5.28
N ALA A 41 -8.73 -2.08 4.86
CA ALA A 41 -9.73 -2.45 3.86
C ALA A 41 -9.10 -2.85 2.52
N ILE A 42 -8.10 -2.10 2.05
CA ILE A 42 -7.39 -2.39 0.81
C ILE A 42 -6.58 -3.70 0.91
N PRO A 43 -5.65 -3.89 1.89
CA PRO A 43 -4.91 -5.15 2.00
C PRO A 43 -5.80 -6.38 2.18
N VAL A 44 -6.83 -6.30 3.03
CA VAL A 44 -7.75 -7.41 3.26
C VAL A 44 -8.57 -7.71 2.01
N GLY A 45 -9.12 -6.68 1.35
CA GLY A 45 -9.88 -6.84 0.11
C GLY A 45 -9.03 -7.47 -1.01
N LEU A 46 -7.80 -6.99 -1.19
CA LEU A 46 -6.88 -7.58 -2.16
C LEU A 46 -6.49 -9.02 -1.81
N THR A 47 -6.31 -9.32 -0.53
CA THR A 47 -6.01 -10.68 -0.06
C THR A 47 -7.16 -11.63 -0.39
N ILE A 48 -8.40 -11.25 -0.08
CA ILE A 48 -9.59 -12.05 -0.40
C ILE A 48 -9.70 -12.27 -1.91
N LEU A 49 -9.50 -11.22 -2.71
CA LEU A 49 -9.52 -11.34 -4.17
C LEU A 49 -8.42 -12.27 -4.65
N ALA A 50 -7.19 -12.08 -4.19
CA ALA A 50 -6.04 -12.91 -4.57
C ALA A 50 -6.31 -14.40 -4.30
N TYR A 51 -6.70 -14.76 -3.07
CA TYR A 51 -7.03 -16.14 -2.72
C TYR A 51 -8.27 -16.68 -3.45
N GLY A 52 -9.25 -15.83 -3.75
CA GLY A 52 -10.44 -16.22 -4.52
C GLY A 52 -10.18 -16.42 -6.02
N THR A 53 -9.15 -15.77 -6.56
CA THR A 53 -8.72 -15.89 -7.96
C THR A 53 -7.50 -16.78 -8.14
N ASP A 54 -6.87 -17.24 -7.06
CA ASP A 54 -5.65 -18.04 -7.13
C ASP A 54 -5.92 -19.33 -7.90
N ARG A 55 -5.12 -19.55 -8.95
CA ARG A 55 -5.22 -20.70 -9.87
C ARG A 55 -6.61 -20.94 -10.47
N LYS A 56 -7.47 -19.92 -10.43
CA LYS A 56 -8.82 -20.01 -10.99
C LYS A 56 -8.81 -20.06 -12.52
N TRP A 57 -7.81 -19.44 -13.11
CA TRP A 57 -7.62 -19.39 -14.56
C TRP A 57 -6.19 -19.77 -14.91
N ASP A 58 -6.05 -20.69 -15.86
CA ASP A 58 -4.79 -21.03 -16.51
C ASP A 58 -4.94 -20.74 -18.01
N PHE A 59 -4.12 -19.83 -18.52
CA PHE A 59 -4.16 -19.44 -19.93
C PHE A 59 -3.10 -20.19 -20.76
N ALA A 60 -2.33 -21.10 -20.15
CA ALA A 60 -1.33 -21.88 -20.85
C ALA A 60 -1.99 -22.81 -21.87
N ALA A 61 -1.76 -22.54 -23.16
CA ALA A 61 -2.29 -23.31 -24.30
C ALA A 61 -3.82 -23.44 -24.36
N ALA A 62 -4.57 -22.61 -23.63
CA ALA A 62 -6.03 -22.61 -23.67
C ALA A 62 -6.55 -22.12 -25.04
N GLN A 63 -7.41 -22.92 -25.69
CA GLN A 63 -8.01 -22.56 -26.99
C GLN A 63 -9.50 -22.21 -26.86
N THR A 64 -10.18 -22.83 -25.89
CA THR A 64 -11.61 -22.65 -25.63
C THR A 64 -11.82 -22.19 -24.20
N ALA A 65 -12.99 -21.59 -23.91
CA ALA A 65 -13.31 -21.10 -22.56
C ALA A 65 -13.26 -22.20 -21.48
N GLN A 66 -13.52 -23.45 -21.88
CA GLN A 66 -13.46 -24.63 -21.02
C GLN A 66 -12.02 -24.95 -20.58
N ASP A 67 -11.03 -24.67 -21.43
CA ASP A 67 -9.61 -24.95 -21.15
C ASP A 67 -9.01 -23.96 -20.15
N ILE A 68 -9.62 -22.77 -20.02
CA ILE A 68 -9.12 -21.68 -19.17
C ILE A 68 -9.32 -21.98 -17.68
N THR A 69 -10.38 -22.72 -17.33
CA THR A 69 -10.69 -23.07 -15.94
C THR A 69 -10.21 -24.49 -15.64
N PRO A 70 -9.10 -24.67 -14.90
CA PRO A 70 -8.62 -26.01 -14.59
C PRO A 70 -9.63 -26.75 -13.71
N GLU A 71 -9.93 -28.01 -14.05
CA GLU A 71 -10.70 -28.88 -13.16
C GLU A 71 -9.89 -29.15 -11.89
N LYS A 72 -10.53 -29.03 -10.71
CA LYS A 72 -9.90 -29.39 -9.45
C LYS A 72 -9.62 -30.89 -9.46
N LYS A 73 -8.34 -31.26 -9.57
CA LYS A 73 -7.86 -32.63 -9.34
C LYS A 73 -8.00 -33.01 -7.87
#